data_AF-U4L527-F1
#
_entry.id   AF-U4L527-F1
#
_cell.length_a   1.000
_cell.length_b   1.000
_cell.length_c   1.000
_cell.angle_alpha   90.00
_cell.angle_beta   90.00
_cell.angle_gamma   90.00
#
_symmetry.space_group_name_H-M   'P 1'
#
loop_
_entity.id
_entity.type
_entity.pdbx_description
1 polymer ?
#
loop_
_entity_poly.entity_id
_entity_poly.type
_entity_poly.pdbx_seq_one_letter_code
_entity_poly.pdbx_strand_id
1 'polypeptide(L)'
;MLSIRTSFFTDATKKAGFLESKDDTVTMEEHSAHAVWRLLMYCYTGDYRETNNADITDESTVHDAYLKHIRVHALADMLNIDSLKILAVEKLWLSIRNNWDVRLFIPCVKETYATTNKRDKTIRNMLVMAAHKNMAQLVERKGFVEEFQDMGEFTVEFLVHVAPSLNSIVNRTSFGVLVQVLISQIAPPVNNSA
;
A
#
# COMPACT_ATOMS: atom_id res chain seq x y z
N MET A 1 9.65 18.55 22.58
CA MET A 1 8.79 17.34 22.63
C MET A 1 8.73 16.62 21.27
N LEU A 2 8.57 17.33 20.14
CA LEU A 2 8.57 16.73 18.78
C LEU A 2 9.83 15.90 18.48
N SER A 3 11.00 16.37 18.92
CA SER A 3 12.30 15.68 18.79
C SER A 3 12.41 14.31 19.47
N ILE A 4 11.46 13.94 20.33
CA ILE A 4 11.51 12.65 21.05
C ILE A 4 11.21 11.48 20.10
N ARG A 5 10.39 11.71 19.07
CA ARG A 5 9.94 10.63 18.15
C ARG A 5 10.51 10.74 16.74
N THR A 6 11.21 11.82 16.42
CA THR A 6 11.89 11.96 15.14
C THR A 6 13.10 12.87 15.28
N SER A 7 14.20 12.47 14.64
CA SER A 7 15.38 13.34 14.51
C SER A 7 15.15 14.48 13.53
N PHE A 8 14.16 14.36 12.62
CA PHE A 8 13.89 15.33 11.57
C PHE A 8 13.80 16.76 12.08
N PHE A 9 12.94 17.03 13.07
CA PHE A 9 12.79 18.40 13.58
C PHE A 9 14.06 18.88 14.29
N THR A 10 14.81 17.98 14.92
CA THR A 10 16.11 18.34 15.53
C THR A 10 17.13 18.71 14.46
N ASP A 11 17.12 18.02 13.32
CA ASP A 11 18.02 18.27 12.21
C ASP A 11 17.61 19.53 11.43
N ALA A 12 16.32 19.73 11.19
CA ALA A 12 15.76 20.90 10.51
C ALA A 12 15.99 22.21 11.30
N THR A 13 15.94 22.16 12.63
CA THR A 13 16.14 23.35 13.49
C THR A 13 17.60 23.54 13.93
N LYS A 14 18.56 22.73 13.47
CA LYS A 14 19.98 22.94 13.78
C LYS A 14 20.45 24.25 13.14
N LYS A 15 20.95 25.17 13.99
CA LYS A 15 21.45 26.53 13.64
C LYS A 15 22.52 26.63 12.54
N ALA A 16 22.98 25.53 11.97
CA ALA A 16 24.04 25.48 10.96
C ALA A 16 23.64 24.74 9.67
N GLY A 17 22.43 24.18 9.56
CA GLY A 17 22.12 23.17 8.54
C GLY A 17 21.28 23.63 7.34
N PHE A 18 20.21 24.39 7.58
CA PHE A 18 19.12 24.57 6.59
C PHE A 18 18.38 25.91 6.74
N LEU A 19 17.67 26.34 5.69
CA LEU A 19 16.91 27.61 5.65
C LEU A 19 15.83 27.68 6.76
N GLU A 20 15.21 26.55 7.10
CA GLU A 20 14.20 26.47 8.16
C GLU A 20 14.71 26.89 9.55
N SER A 21 16.01 26.76 9.80
CA SER A 21 16.63 27.16 11.08
C SER A 21 16.66 28.68 11.30
N LYS A 22 16.46 29.47 10.23
CA LYS A 22 16.44 30.94 10.30
C LYS A 22 15.02 31.49 10.49
N ASP A 23 14.04 30.85 9.87
CA ASP A 23 12.65 31.32 9.86
C ASP A 23 11.76 30.63 10.92
N ASP A 24 12.32 29.67 11.66
CA ASP A 24 11.65 28.83 12.68
C ASP A 24 10.35 28.19 12.15
N THR A 25 10.28 28.01 10.82
CA THR A 25 9.12 27.55 10.07
C THR A 25 9.56 26.41 9.16
N VAL A 26 8.87 25.28 9.26
CA VAL A 26 9.07 24.12 8.37
C VAL A 26 7.84 23.98 7.47
N THR A 27 8.04 24.16 6.17
CA THR A 27 6.97 24.02 5.17
C THR A 27 6.98 22.61 4.59
N MET A 28 5.80 21.97 4.51
CA MET A 28 5.62 20.63 3.95
C MET A 28 4.60 20.66 2.80
N GLU A 29 5.04 21.05 1.60
CA GLU A 29 4.15 21.27 0.45
C GLU A 29 3.70 19.96 -0.22
N GLU A 30 4.50 18.90 -0.10
CA GLU A 30 4.27 17.62 -0.81
C GLU A 30 3.22 16.72 -0.12
N HIS A 31 2.72 17.11 1.06
CA HIS A 31 1.81 16.29 1.86
C HIS A 31 0.56 17.05 2.27
N SER A 32 -0.59 16.35 2.26
CA SER A 32 -1.85 16.92 2.74
C SER A 32 -1.74 17.39 4.19
N ALA A 33 -2.38 18.51 4.53
CA ALA A 33 -2.45 19.03 5.89
C ALA A 33 -2.95 17.98 6.90
N HIS A 34 -3.86 17.09 6.47
CA HIS A 34 -4.35 15.96 7.25
C HIS A 34 -3.27 14.94 7.63
N ALA A 35 -2.31 14.66 6.74
CA ALA A 35 -1.20 13.76 7.03
C ALA A 35 -0.24 14.37 8.06
N VAL A 36 0.08 15.66 7.91
CA VAL A 36 0.91 16.40 8.87
C VAL A 36 0.23 16.47 10.24
N TRP A 37 -1.07 16.73 10.29
CA TRP A 37 -1.82 16.71 11.56
C TRP A 37 -1.76 15.33 12.26
N ARG A 38 -1.87 14.23 11.49
CA ARG A 38 -1.73 12.86 12.02
C ARG A 38 -0.31 12.57 12.51
N LEU A 39 0.72 13.04 11.80
CA LEU A 39 2.10 13.00 12.27
C LEU A 39 2.26 13.74 13.61
N LEU A 40 1.73 14.95 13.72
CA LEU A 40 1.81 15.73 14.96
C LEU A 40 1.14 14.99 16.11
N MET A 41 -0.08 14.47 15.94
CA MET A 41 -0.74 13.64 16.97
C MET A 41 0.13 12.44 17.38
N TYR A 42 0.74 11.77 16.42
CA TYR A 42 1.65 10.66 16.69
C TYR A 42 2.85 11.10 17.52
N CYS A 43 3.48 12.23 17.21
CA CYS A 43 4.59 12.77 17.98
C CYS A 43 4.22 12.98 19.46
N TYR A 44 3.00 13.46 19.74
CA TYR A 44 2.53 13.70 21.12
C TYR A 44 2.05 12.44 21.84
N THR A 45 1.31 11.56 21.16
CA THR A 45 0.56 10.48 21.81
C THR A 45 1.11 9.08 21.54
N GLY A 46 1.94 8.94 20.50
CA GLY A 46 2.37 7.64 19.99
C GLY A 46 1.36 6.96 19.07
N ASP A 47 0.21 7.60 18.80
CA ASP A 47 -0.82 7.12 17.87
C ASP A 47 -1.45 8.29 17.09
N TYR A 48 -2.28 8.01 16.08
CA TYR A 48 -3.06 9.03 15.39
C TYR A 48 -4.51 8.59 15.17
N ARG A 49 -5.40 9.59 15.19
CA ARG A 49 -6.84 9.40 15.00
C ARG A 49 -7.18 9.18 13.52
N GLU A 50 -8.15 8.31 13.31
CA GLU A 50 -8.68 7.99 11.98
C GLU A 50 -9.72 9.01 11.49
N THR A 51 -10.33 9.74 12.42
CA THR A 51 -11.26 10.84 12.13
C THR A 51 -10.51 12.01 11.51
N ASN A 52 -11.18 12.74 10.63
CA ASN A 52 -10.65 13.98 10.07
C ASN A 52 -10.69 15.10 11.11
N ASN A 53 -9.82 16.09 10.92
CA ASN A 53 -9.87 17.30 11.72
C ASN A 53 -10.88 18.26 11.07
N ALA A 54 -11.93 18.63 11.80
CA ALA A 54 -12.99 19.51 11.29
C ALA A 54 -12.47 20.91 10.92
N ASP A 55 -11.34 21.31 11.49
CA ASP A 55 -10.71 22.61 11.23
C ASP A 55 -9.88 22.62 9.92
N ILE A 56 -9.64 21.45 9.31
CA ILE A 56 -8.90 21.34 8.05
C ILE A 56 -9.90 21.14 6.90
N THR A 57 -10.24 22.22 6.20
CA THR A 57 -11.27 22.26 5.14
C THR A 57 -10.74 21.82 3.76
N ASP A 58 -9.94 20.76 3.72
CA ASP A 58 -9.39 20.23 2.47
C ASP A 58 -10.44 19.33 1.75
N GLU A 59 -10.67 19.55 0.46
CA GLU A 59 -11.67 18.85 -0.36
C GLU A 59 -11.35 17.35 -0.55
N SER A 60 -10.11 16.93 -0.27
CA SER A 60 -9.66 15.53 -0.41
C SER A 60 -10.35 14.53 0.56
N THR A 61 -11.23 14.98 1.45
CA THR A 61 -11.82 14.16 2.53
C THR A 61 -12.79 13.07 2.07
N VAL A 62 -13.31 13.15 0.83
CA VAL A 62 -14.35 12.22 0.32
C VAL A 62 -13.82 10.79 0.09
N HIS A 63 -12.50 10.59 -0.05
CA HIS A 63 -11.87 9.27 -0.28
C HIS A 63 -10.86 8.88 0.81
N ASP A 64 -11.04 9.38 2.03
CA ASP A 64 -10.00 9.32 3.07
C ASP A 64 -10.03 8.07 3.97
N ALA A 65 -10.84 7.05 3.68
CA ALA A 65 -10.89 5.87 4.57
C ALA A 65 -9.57 5.10 4.58
N TYR A 66 -8.93 4.98 3.43
CA TYR A 66 -7.68 4.24 3.25
C TYR A 66 -6.51 5.19 2.91
N LEU A 67 -6.76 6.21 2.07
CA LEU A 67 -5.73 7.14 1.59
C LEU A 67 -4.97 7.85 2.71
N LYS A 68 -5.65 8.24 3.81
CA LYS A 68 -4.97 8.81 4.99
C LYS A 68 -3.78 7.99 5.46
N HIS A 69 -3.93 6.67 5.49
CA HIS A 69 -2.89 5.79 6.03
C HIS A 69 -1.72 5.72 5.06
N ILE A 70 -1.98 5.72 3.75
CA ILE A 70 -0.92 5.77 2.73
C ILE A 70 -0.16 7.08 2.81
N ARG A 71 -0.86 8.21 2.95
CA ARG A 71 -0.22 9.53 3.04
C ARG A 71 0.59 9.69 4.32
N VAL A 72 0.09 9.19 5.45
CA VAL A 72 0.87 9.13 6.70
C VAL A 72 2.08 8.22 6.55
N HIS A 73 1.95 7.09 5.85
CA HIS A 73 3.07 6.19 5.58
C HIS A 73 4.14 6.85 4.71
N ALA A 74 3.77 7.49 3.60
CA ALA A 74 4.69 8.21 2.72
C ALA A 74 5.40 9.36 3.44
N LEU A 75 4.65 10.14 4.23
CA LEU A 75 5.21 11.19 5.08
C LEU A 75 6.18 10.62 6.12
N ALA A 76 5.84 9.51 6.77
CA ALA A 76 6.71 8.87 7.73
C ALA A 76 7.99 8.30 7.09
N ASP A 77 7.92 7.81 5.84
CA ASP A 77 9.08 7.40 5.06
C ASP A 77 10.01 8.58 4.77
N MET A 78 9.47 9.69 4.26
CA MET A 78 10.24 10.90 3.99
C MET A 78 10.98 11.40 5.25
N LEU A 79 10.34 11.30 6.41
CA LEU A 79 10.88 11.76 7.68
C LEU A 79 11.70 10.70 8.44
N ASN A 80 11.90 9.51 7.87
CA ASN A 80 12.59 8.38 8.48
C ASN A 80 12.01 7.98 9.86
N ILE A 81 10.68 7.90 9.97
CA ILE A 81 9.95 7.52 11.20
C ILE A 81 9.36 6.12 11.04
N ASP A 82 10.21 5.09 11.11
CA ASP A 82 9.82 3.68 10.85
C ASP A 82 8.62 3.22 11.68
N SER A 83 8.56 3.60 12.96
CA SER A 83 7.46 3.23 13.85
C SER A 83 6.10 3.80 13.39
N LEU A 84 6.08 4.99 12.79
CA LEU A 84 4.87 5.56 12.20
C LEU A 84 4.54 4.92 10.85
N LYS A 85 5.55 4.57 10.03
CA LYS A 85 5.33 3.80 8.80
C LYS A 85 4.61 2.48 9.08
N ILE A 86 5.08 1.75 10.09
CA ILE A 86 4.52 0.46 10.51
C ILE A 86 3.09 0.65 11.01
N LEU A 87 2.87 1.60 11.93
CA LEU A 87 1.54 1.90 12.47
C LEU A 87 0.54 2.26 11.36
N ALA A 88 0.98 2.99 10.34
CA ALA A 88 0.13 3.35 9.22
C ALA A 88 -0.27 2.14 8.37
N VAL A 89 0.64 1.19 8.12
CA VAL A 89 0.31 -0.07 7.43
C VAL A 89 -0.65 -0.92 8.26
N GLU A 90 -0.45 -1.00 9.57
CA GLU A 90 -1.33 -1.74 10.48
C GLU A 90 -2.75 -1.19 10.46
N LYS A 91 -2.91 0.13 10.58
CA LYS A 91 -4.24 0.77 10.50
C LYS A 91 -4.87 0.59 9.13
N LEU A 92 -4.12 0.78 8.04
CA LEU A 92 -4.62 0.54 6.69
C LEU A 92 -5.13 -0.90 6.51
N TRP A 93 -4.35 -1.88 6.97
CA TRP A 93 -4.74 -3.29 6.93
C TRP A 93 -6.04 -3.55 7.69
N LEU A 94 -6.18 -2.97 8.89
CA LEU A 94 -7.41 -3.09 9.69
C LEU A 94 -8.60 -2.43 8.99
N SER A 95 -8.44 -1.24 8.40
CA SER A 95 -9.51 -0.55 7.66
C SER A 95 -9.98 -1.36 6.45
N ILE A 96 -9.04 -1.91 5.66
CA ILE A 96 -9.34 -2.74 4.49
C ILE A 96 -10.01 -4.06 4.92
N ARG A 97 -9.49 -4.70 5.97
CA ARG A 97 -10.03 -5.97 6.47
C ARG A 97 -11.44 -5.84 7.02
N ASN A 98 -11.72 -4.76 7.76
CA ASN A 98 -12.99 -4.59 8.45
C ASN A 98 -14.07 -4.00 7.54
N ASN A 99 -13.69 -3.15 6.59
CA ASN A 99 -14.61 -2.38 5.76
C ASN A 99 -14.13 -2.36 4.31
N TRP A 100 -14.03 -3.54 3.68
CA TRP A 100 -13.60 -3.64 2.27
C TRP A 100 -14.52 -2.83 1.34
N ASP A 101 -13.93 -1.89 0.60
CA ASP A 101 -14.59 -1.12 -0.44
C ASP A 101 -13.65 -1.00 -1.65
N VAL A 102 -13.99 -1.72 -2.71
CA VAL A 102 -13.23 -1.73 -3.96
C VAL A 102 -13.08 -0.33 -4.57
N ARG A 103 -14.06 0.57 -4.36
CA ARG A 103 -14.03 1.94 -4.90
C ARG A 103 -12.94 2.78 -4.22
N LEU A 104 -12.66 2.49 -2.95
CA LEU A 104 -11.61 3.15 -2.18
C LEU A 104 -10.26 2.47 -2.35
N PHE A 105 -10.25 1.16 -2.59
CA PHE A 105 -9.03 0.37 -2.74
C PHE A 105 -8.20 0.77 -3.96
N ILE A 106 -8.81 0.98 -5.12
CA ILE A 106 -8.05 1.30 -6.35
C ILE A 106 -7.29 2.64 -6.24
N PRO A 107 -7.91 3.76 -5.82
CA PRO A 107 -7.18 5.00 -5.56
C PRO A 107 -5.99 4.79 -4.60
N CYS A 108 -6.14 3.89 -3.63
CA CYS A 108 -5.10 3.58 -2.67
C CYS A 108 -3.91 2.85 -3.27
N VAL A 109 -4.15 1.89 -4.16
CA VAL A 109 -3.08 1.26 -4.93
C VAL A 109 -2.35 2.31 -5.77
N LYS A 110 -3.09 3.17 -6.49
CA LYS A 110 -2.51 4.23 -7.32
C LYS A 110 -1.63 5.18 -6.49
N GLU A 111 -2.16 5.71 -5.39
CA GLU A 111 -1.41 6.60 -4.48
C GLU A 111 -0.16 5.92 -3.92
N THR A 112 -0.27 4.67 -3.48
CA THR A 112 0.86 3.93 -2.90
C THR A 112 1.98 3.78 -3.91
N TYR A 113 1.68 3.40 -5.14
CA TYR A 113 2.71 3.20 -6.16
C TYR A 113 3.28 4.52 -6.69
N ALA A 114 2.54 5.63 -6.57
CA ALA A 114 3.01 6.97 -6.91
C ALA A 114 3.91 7.59 -5.81
N THR A 115 3.63 7.33 -4.53
CA THR A 115 4.25 8.05 -3.40
C THR A 115 5.29 7.25 -2.63
N THR A 116 5.38 5.92 -2.83
CA THR A 116 6.31 5.06 -2.07
C THR A 116 7.44 4.53 -2.93
N ASN A 117 8.61 4.32 -2.32
CA ASN A 117 9.75 3.70 -2.99
C ASN A 117 9.43 2.27 -3.46
N LYS A 118 9.96 1.85 -4.62
CA LYS A 118 9.78 0.47 -5.15
C LYS A 118 10.30 -0.63 -4.22
N ARG A 119 11.24 -0.27 -3.34
CA ARG A 119 11.80 -1.14 -2.30
C ARG A 119 10.95 -1.20 -1.03
N ASP A 120 9.96 -0.32 -0.87
CA ASP A 120 9.01 -0.42 0.24
C ASP A 120 8.02 -1.56 -0.02
N LYS A 121 8.48 -2.78 0.27
CA LYS A 121 7.68 -3.98 0.11
C LYS A 121 6.66 -4.16 1.22
N THR A 122 6.72 -3.39 2.30
CA THR A 122 5.81 -3.54 3.44
C THR A 122 4.39 -3.19 3.04
N ILE A 123 4.17 -1.96 2.56
CA ILE A 123 2.83 -1.50 2.17
C ILE A 123 2.39 -2.11 0.83
N ARG A 124 3.32 -2.27 -0.13
CA ARG A 124 3.03 -2.84 -1.45
C ARG A 124 2.59 -4.31 -1.36
N ASN A 125 3.30 -5.15 -0.61
CA ASN A 125 2.90 -6.55 -0.42
C ASN A 125 1.58 -6.66 0.35
N MET A 126 1.36 -5.79 1.34
CA MET A 126 0.09 -5.76 2.09
C MET A 126 -1.10 -5.50 1.14
N LEU A 127 -0.99 -4.54 0.21
CA LEU A 127 -2.02 -4.29 -0.79
C LEU A 127 -2.23 -5.46 -1.76
N VAL A 128 -1.14 -6.11 -2.21
CA VAL A 128 -1.23 -7.33 -3.03
C VAL A 128 -1.97 -8.44 -2.29
N MET A 129 -1.67 -8.65 -1.01
CA MET A 129 -2.38 -9.62 -0.17
C MET A 129 -3.85 -9.26 0.04
N ALA A 130 -4.16 -7.98 0.25
CA ALA A 130 -5.53 -7.49 0.37
C ALA A 130 -6.34 -7.72 -0.92
N ALA A 131 -5.73 -7.44 -2.08
CA ALA A 131 -6.34 -7.68 -3.37
C ALA A 131 -6.59 -9.18 -3.59
N HIS A 132 -5.64 -10.04 -3.25
CA HIS A 132 -5.79 -11.47 -3.45
C HIS A 132 -6.92 -12.05 -2.60
N LYS A 133 -7.04 -11.61 -1.35
CA LYS A 133 -8.15 -12.00 -0.46
C LYS A 133 -9.53 -11.57 -0.97
N ASN A 134 -9.60 -10.46 -1.70
CA ASN A 134 -10.85 -9.88 -2.20
C ASN A 134 -10.97 -9.97 -3.73
N MET A 135 -10.24 -10.89 -4.35
CA MET A 135 -10.10 -10.98 -5.80
C MET A 135 -11.45 -11.12 -6.52
N ALA A 136 -12.39 -11.89 -5.97
CA ALA A 136 -13.71 -12.07 -6.56
C ALA A 136 -14.45 -10.73 -6.79
N GLN A 137 -14.49 -9.86 -5.79
CA GLN A 137 -15.14 -8.55 -5.90
C GLN A 137 -14.35 -7.58 -6.79
N LEU A 138 -13.03 -7.73 -6.85
CA LEU A 138 -12.18 -6.94 -7.74
C LEU A 138 -12.49 -7.25 -9.21
N VAL A 139 -12.51 -8.53 -9.59
CA VAL A 139 -12.74 -8.94 -10.99
C VAL A 139 -14.17 -8.66 -11.46
N GLU A 140 -15.15 -8.62 -10.55
CA GLU A 140 -16.55 -8.30 -10.88
C GLU A 140 -16.78 -6.80 -11.13
N ARG A 141 -15.86 -5.91 -10.70
CA ARG A 141 -16.04 -4.47 -10.89
C ARG A 141 -15.82 -4.08 -12.35
N LYS A 142 -16.83 -3.42 -12.93
CA LYS A 142 -16.72 -2.79 -14.25
C LYS A 142 -15.58 -1.75 -14.25
N GLY A 143 -14.72 -1.77 -15.26
CA GLY A 143 -13.55 -0.88 -15.35
C GLY A 143 -12.30 -1.41 -14.65
N PHE A 144 -12.39 -2.55 -13.95
CA PHE A 144 -11.26 -3.10 -13.20
C PHE A 144 -10.09 -3.51 -14.12
N VAL A 145 -10.39 -4.09 -15.29
CA VAL A 145 -9.37 -4.54 -16.25
C VAL A 145 -8.55 -3.36 -16.76
N GLU A 146 -9.22 -2.27 -17.15
CA GLU A 146 -8.61 -1.04 -17.62
C GLU A 146 -7.76 -0.39 -16.52
N GLU A 147 -8.28 -0.31 -15.29
CA GLU A 147 -7.50 0.20 -14.16
C GLU A 147 -6.30 -0.68 -13.82
N PHE A 148 -6.39 -2.01 -14.00
CA PHE A 148 -5.27 -2.92 -13.84
C PHE A 148 -4.19 -2.66 -14.89
N GLN A 149 -4.56 -2.42 -16.14
CA GLN A 149 -3.61 -2.11 -17.21
C GLN A 149 -2.80 -0.84 -16.89
N ASP A 150 -3.44 0.15 -16.27
CA ASP A 150 -2.79 1.39 -15.83
C ASP A 150 -1.85 1.19 -14.61
N MET A 151 -2.03 0.11 -13.85
CA MET A 151 -1.29 -0.18 -12.62
C MET A 151 -0.21 -1.27 -12.84
N GLY A 152 0.57 -1.16 -13.91
CA GLY A 152 1.48 -2.21 -14.37
C GLY A 152 2.38 -2.86 -13.31
N GLU A 153 3.04 -2.08 -12.44
CA GLU A 153 3.88 -2.65 -11.36
C GLU A 153 3.06 -3.51 -10.39
N PHE A 154 1.93 -2.96 -9.92
CA PHE A 154 1.02 -3.68 -9.03
C PHE A 154 0.44 -4.93 -9.69
N THR A 155 0.06 -4.83 -10.97
CA THR A 155 -0.47 -5.95 -11.73
C THR A 155 0.52 -7.09 -11.84
N VAL A 156 1.80 -6.81 -12.12
CA VAL A 156 2.84 -7.84 -12.14
C VAL A 156 2.98 -8.50 -10.76
N GLU A 157 3.10 -7.70 -9.69
CA GLU A 157 3.23 -8.23 -8.33
C GLU A 157 2.02 -9.07 -7.91
N PHE A 158 0.81 -8.62 -8.27
CA PHE A 158 -0.43 -9.33 -8.02
C PHE A 158 -0.52 -10.66 -8.78
N LEU A 159 -0.19 -10.68 -10.08
CA LEU A 159 -0.22 -11.89 -10.89
C LEU A 159 0.78 -12.94 -10.38
N VAL A 160 1.98 -12.52 -10.00
CA VAL A 160 2.99 -13.40 -9.38
C VAL A 160 2.45 -14.02 -8.08
N HIS A 161 1.68 -13.24 -7.29
CA HIS A 161 1.08 -13.74 -6.06
C HIS A 161 -0.09 -14.69 -6.29
N VAL A 162 -0.90 -14.47 -7.32
CA VAL A 162 -2.13 -15.25 -7.61
C VAL A 162 -1.86 -16.51 -8.43
N ALA A 163 -0.85 -16.52 -9.30
CA ALA A 163 -0.56 -17.66 -10.19
C ALA A 163 -0.41 -19.02 -9.46
N PRO A 164 0.29 -19.13 -8.31
CA PRO A 164 0.37 -20.38 -7.55
C PRO A 164 -1.00 -20.86 -7.06
N SER A 165 -1.86 -19.93 -6.61
CA SER A 165 -3.23 -20.23 -6.17
C SER A 165 -4.07 -20.81 -7.32
N LEU A 166 -4.01 -20.19 -8.50
CA LEU A 166 -4.76 -20.65 -9.68
C LEU A 166 -4.28 -22.03 -10.15
N ASN A 167 -2.96 -22.25 -10.21
CA ASN A 167 -2.40 -23.57 -10.56
C ASN A 167 -2.88 -24.65 -9.58
N SER A 168 -2.96 -24.33 -8.28
CA SER A 168 -3.47 -25.27 -7.29
C SER A 168 -4.95 -25.60 -7.49
N ILE A 169 -5.78 -24.65 -7.95
CA ILE A 169 -7.20 -24.86 -8.23
C ILE A 169 -7.37 -25.72 -9.48
N VAL A 170 -6.66 -25.40 -10.56
CA VAL A 170 -6.68 -26.18 -11.81
C VAL A 170 -6.29 -27.63 -11.54
N ASN A 171 -5.18 -27.84 -10.82
CA ASN A 171 -4.71 -29.19 -10.45
C ASN A 171 -5.67 -29.95 -9.52
N ARG A 172 -6.55 -29.26 -8.79
CA ARG A 172 -7.55 -29.88 -7.90
C ARG A 172 -8.88 -30.17 -8.59
N THR A 173 -9.22 -29.44 -9.64
CA THR A 173 -10.41 -29.78 -10.44
C THR A 173 -10.18 -31.06 -11.24
N SER A 174 -11.14 -31.98 -11.25
CA SER A 174 -11.08 -33.25 -11.99
C SER A 174 -10.68 -33.07 -13.46
N PHE A 175 -10.99 -31.91 -14.04
CA PHE A 175 -10.60 -31.50 -15.38
C PHE A 175 -9.08 -31.27 -15.54
N GLY A 176 -8.40 -30.64 -14.58
CA GLY A 176 -6.95 -30.47 -14.61
C GLY A 176 -6.20 -31.79 -14.40
N VAL A 177 -6.69 -32.67 -13.53
CA VAL A 177 -6.15 -34.03 -13.40
C VAL A 177 -6.32 -34.83 -14.70
N LEU A 178 -7.49 -34.73 -15.35
CA LEU A 178 -7.73 -35.37 -16.66
C LEU A 178 -6.83 -34.82 -17.76
N VAL A 179 -6.59 -33.51 -17.81
CA VAL A 179 -5.69 -32.88 -18.78
C VAL A 179 -4.24 -33.28 -18.52
N GLN A 180 -3.78 -33.31 -17.26
CA GLN A 180 -2.42 -33.76 -16.91
C GLN A 180 -2.21 -35.24 -17.27
N VAL A 181 -3.21 -36.09 -17.00
CA VAL A 181 -3.19 -37.51 -17.35
C VAL A 181 -3.17 -37.68 -18.88
N LEU A 182 -4.01 -36.96 -19.63
CA LEU A 182 -3.99 -37.00 -21.09
C LEU A 182 -2.63 -36.52 -21.64
N ILE A 183 -2.08 -35.41 -21.14
CA ILE A 183 -0.77 -34.90 -21.57
C ILE A 183 0.34 -35.92 -21.29
N SER A 184 0.31 -36.59 -20.13
CA SER A 184 1.27 -37.65 -19.79
C SER A 184 1.14 -38.92 -20.64
N GLN A 185 -0.05 -39.19 -21.19
CA GLN A 185 -0.30 -40.31 -22.09
C GLN A 185 0.00 -40.00 -23.56
N ILE A 186 0.02 -38.72 -23.95
CA ILE A 186 0.29 -38.25 -25.31
C ILE A 186 1.77 -37.85 -25.50
N ALA A 187 2.50 -37.60 -24.40
CA ALA A 187 3.93 -37.34 -24.47
C ALA A 187 4.68 -38.59 -25.00
N PRO A 188 5.44 -38.50 -26.11
CA PRO A 188 6.24 -39.62 -26.59
C PRO A 188 7.32 -39.98 -25.56
N PRO A 189 7.70 -41.25 -25.44
CA PRO A 189 8.74 -41.66 -24.51
C PRO A 189 10.02 -40.89 -24.83
N VAL A 190 10.56 -40.20 -23.81
CA VAL A 190 11.89 -39.61 -23.89
C VAL A 190 12.86 -40.76 -24.06
N ASN A 191 13.28 -41.02 -25.31
CA ASN A 191 14.37 -41.92 -25.59
C ASN A 191 15.64 -41.27 -25.07
N ASN A 192 16.03 -41.64 -23.85
CA ASN A 192 17.38 -41.44 -23.36
C ASN A 192 18.28 -42.41 -24.13
N SER A 193 18.85 -41.95 -25.24
CA SER A 193 20.04 -42.56 -25.83
C SER A 193 21.27 -42.10 -25.05
N ALA A 194 22.00 -43.09 -24.53
CA ALA A 194 23.32 -42.98 -23.91
C ALA A 194 24.37 -42.36 -24.84
#